data_AF-A0A2E3MCM5-F1
#
_entry.id   AF-A0A2E3MCM5-F1
#
_cell.length_a   1.000
_cell.length_b   1.000
_cell.length_c   1.000
_cell.angle_alpha   90.00
_cell.angle_beta   90.00
_cell.angle_gamma   90.00
#
_symmetry.space_group_name_H-M   'P 1'
#
loop_
_entity.id
_entity.type
_entity.pdbx_description
1 polymer ?
#
loop_
_entity_poly.entity_id
_entity_poly.type
_entity_poly.pdbx_seq_one_letter_code
_entity_poly.pdbx_strand_id
1 'polypeptide(L)'
;KVFGMNGAEIAEMRKPFRFIFAEIAATIGGQEVGRAKRLSWIGRNYGISVMGGPTFTISSSLFQWKNFRFNVMKGGVHVATIMKRYEGALKMMFTQADTFTIEFHDSSLSLEERFTLLGTTYLIDFDCFEQR
;
A
#
# COMPACT_ATOMS: atom_id res chain seq x y z
N LYS A 1 4.36 9.95 8.30
CA LYS A 1 3.80 10.12 9.66
C LYS A 1 2.34 10.50 9.56
N VAL A 2 1.53 10.13 10.55
CA VAL A 2 0.11 10.45 10.65
C VAL A 2 -0.11 11.19 11.96
N PHE A 3 -0.82 12.31 11.88
CA PHE A 3 -1.09 13.18 13.01
C PHE A 3 -2.59 13.21 13.29
N GLY A 4 -2.95 13.21 14.57
CA GLY A 4 -4.32 13.50 14.99
C GLY A 4 -4.68 14.97 14.75
N MET A 5 -5.96 15.31 14.89
CA MET A 5 -6.44 16.69 14.71
C MET A 5 -5.82 17.70 15.68
N ASN A 6 -5.29 17.22 16.81
CA ASN A 6 -4.56 18.01 17.80
C ASN A 6 -3.07 18.21 17.46
N GLY A 7 -2.61 17.72 16.30
CA GLY A 7 -1.20 17.78 15.89
C GLY A 7 -0.30 16.73 16.56
N ALA A 8 -0.83 15.87 17.42
CA ALA A 8 -0.05 14.78 18.01
C ALA A 8 0.22 13.68 16.99
N GLU A 9 1.45 13.16 16.95
CA GLU A 9 1.80 12.01 16.12
C GLU A 9 1.09 10.75 16.67
N ILE A 10 0.28 10.10 15.84
CA ILE A 10 -0.47 8.89 16.23
C ILE A 10 0.11 7.62 15.62
N ALA A 11 0.71 7.74 14.44
CA ALA A 11 1.26 6.60 13.73
C ALA A 11 2.33 7.04 12.71
N GLU A 12 3.16 6.09 12.30
CA GLU A 12 4.21 6.29 11.33
C GLU A 12 4.21 5.15 10.29
N MET A 13 4.49 5.51 9.04
CA MET A 13 4.80 4.57 7.97
C MET A 13 6.21 4.92 7.51
N ARG A 14 7.16 4.02 7.74
CA ARG A 14 8.58 4.24 7.47
C ARG A 14 9.07 3.31 6.39
N LYS A 15 9.51 3.89 5.27
CA LYS A 15 10.17 3.17 4.18
C LYS A 15 11.69 3.28 4.38
N PRO A 16 12.38 2.22 4.84
CA PRO A 16 13.83 2.26 4.92
C PRO A 16 14.42 2.38 3.51
N PHE A 17 15.55 3.07 3.42
CA PHE A 17 16.29 3.15 2.17
C PHE A 17 16.86 1.77 1.84
N ARG A 18 16.42 1.19 0.71
CA ARG A 18 16.89 -0.09 0.21
C ARG A 18 17.03 -0.03 -1.30
N PHE A 19 18.15 -0.54 -1.79
CA PHE A 19 18.43 -0.65 -3.22
C PHE A 19 17.67 -1.80 -3.89
N ILE A 20 17.29 -2.84 -3.14
CA ILE A 20 16.57 -4.01 -3.63
C ILE A 20 15.44 -4.39 -2.67
N PHE A 21 14.33 -4.89 -3.22
CA PHE A 21 13.13 -5.32 -2.48
C PHE A 21 12.66 -4.29 -1.45
N ALA A 22 11.99 -3.27 -1.95
CA ALA A 22 11.43 -2.22 -1.11
C ALA A 22 10.46 -2.80 -0.08
N GLU A 23 10.43 -2.15 1.08
CA GLU A 23 9.52 -2.47 2.16
C GLU A 23 9.06 -1.19 2.85
N ILE A 24 7.98 -1.30 3.60
CA ILE A 24 7.48 -0.23 4.47
C ILE A 24 6.99 -0.86 5.77
N ALA A 25 7.38 -0.26 6.89
CA ALA A 25 6.91 -0.65 8.23
C ALA A 25 5.85 0.34 8.70
N ALA A 26 4.75 -0.17 9.24
CA ALA A 26 3.68 0.59 9.86
C ALA A 26 3.81 0.49 11.38
N THR A 27 3.80 1.63 12.05
CA THR A 27 4.03 1.77 13.49
C THR A 27 2.91 2.62 14.09
N ILE A 28 2.33 2.17 15.20
CA ILE A 28 1.31 2.92 15.95
C ILE A 28 1.84 3.11 17.38
N GLY A 29 1.86 4.36 17.87
CA GLY A 29 2.39 4.65 19.21
C GLY A 29 3.85 4.20 19.44
N GLY A 30 4.66 4.12 18.39
CA GLY A 30 6.06 3.65 18.46
C GLY A 30 6.25 2.13 18.36
N GLN A 31 5.18 1.34 18.34
CA GLN A 31 5.25 -0.11 18.15
C GLN A 31 4.96 -0.49 16.68
N GLU A 32 5.82 -1.32 16.08
CA GLU A 32 5.57 -1.86 14.74
C GLU A 32 4.34 -2.79 14.79
N VAL A 33 3.31 -2.45 14.01
CA VAL A 33 2.07 -3.23 13.91
C VAL A 33 2.02 -4.09 12.66
N GLY A 34 2.75 -3.70 11.61
CA GLY A 34 2.83 -4.48 10.40
C GLY A 34 3.89 -3.99 9.43
N ARG A 35 4.13 -4.80 8.40
CA ARG A 35 5.16 -4.55 7.40
C ARG A 35 4.72 -5.12 6.07
N ALA A 36 4.92 -4.35 5.00
CA ALA A 36 4.76 -4.83 3.64
C ALA A 36 6.12 -4.87 2.93
N LYS A 37 6.34 -5.91 2.14
CA LYS A 37 7.59 -6.14 1.41
C LYS A 37 7.29 -6.63 0.00
N ARG A 38 8.03 -6.12 -0.98
CA ARG A 38 8.02 -6.64 -2.34
C ARG A 38 8.68 -8.03 -2.38
N LEU A 39 8.01 -8.98 -3.02
CA LEU A 39 8.44 -10.38 -3.06
C LEU A 39 9.24 -10.74 -4.33
N SER A 40 9.07 -10.00 -5.42
CA SER A 40 9.69 -10.32 -6.70
C SER A 40 10.34 -9.11 -7.36
N TRP A 41 11.45 -9.35 -8.06
CA TRP A 41 12.09 -8.35 -8.93
C TRP A 41 11.19 -8.01 -10.12
N ILE A 42 10.72 -9.06 -10.80
CA ILE A 42 9.80 -8.99 -11.94
C ILE A 42 8.40 -9.27 -11.41
N GLY A 43 7.44 -8.40 -11.73
CA GLY A 43 6.08 -8.49 -11.21
C GLY A 43 5.76 -7.48 -10.11
N ARG A 44 4.47 -7.38 -9.79
CA ARG A 44 3.90 -6.50 -8.76
C ARG A 44 3.32 -7.36 -7.64
N ASN A 45 4.21 -7.98 -6.88
CA ASN A 45 3.85 -8.92 -5.81
C ASN A 45 4.39 -8.45 -4.47
N TYR A 46 3.53 -8.45 -3.45
CA TYR A 46 3.87 -8.00 -2.10
C TYR A 46 3.35 -8.98 -1.06
N GLY A 47 4.12 -9.16 0.01
CA GLY A 47 3.72 -9.88 1.21
C GLY A 47 3.57 -8.90 2.36
N ILE A 48 2.52 -9.07 3.16
CA ILE A 48 2.18 -8.16 4.26
C ILE A 48 1.98 -8.99 5.53
N SER A 49 2.77 -8.69 6.56
CA SER A 49 2.65 -9.30 7.88
C SER A 49 2.10 -8.27 8.87
N VAL A 50 1.11 -8.65 9.67
CA VAL A 50 0.50 -7.79 10.69
C VAL A 50 0.45 -8.56 12.00
N MET A 51 1.07 -8.04 13.06
CA MET A 51 1.00 -8.58 14.44
C MET A 51 1.08 -10.11 14.60
N GLY A 52 1.90 -10.81 13.79
CA GLY A 52 2.03 -12.27 13.83
C GLY A 52 0.82 -13.06 13.30
N GLY A 53 -0.19 -12.37 12.75
CA GLY A 53 -1.36 -12.96 12.12
C GLY A 53 -1.11 -13.46 10.69
N PRO A 54 -2.16 -13.93 9.99
CA PRO A 54 -2.05 -14.44 8.63
C PRO A 54 -1.46 -13.41 7.67
N THR A 55 -0.47 -13.84 6.88
CA THR A 55 0.15 -13.00 5.85
C THR A 55 -0.85 -12.68 4.76
N PHE A 56 -0.96 -11.40 4.41
CA PHE A 56 -1.67 -10.99 3.21
C PHE A 56 -0.74 -11.06 2.01
N THR A 57 -1.29 -11.39 0.86
CA THR A 57 -0.58 -11.36 -0.41
C THR A 57 -1.24 -10.42 -1.38
N ILE A 58 -0.42 -9.66 -2.10
CA ILE A 58 -0.86 -8.82 -3.20
C ILE A 58 -0.30 -9.38 -4.49
N SER A 59 -1.15 -9.44 -5.51
CA SER A 59 -0.75 -9.65 -6.89
C SER A 59 -1.44 -8.67 -7.82
N SER A 60 -0.73 -8.28 -8.89
CA SER A 60 -1.25 -7.40 -9.93
C SER A 60 -0.63 -7.75 -11.28
N SER A 61 -1.45 -7.65 -12.34
CA SER A 61 -1.01 -7.90 -13.70
C SER A 61 -0.06 -6.80 -14.18
N LEU A 62 1.01 -7.20 -14.87
CA LEU A 62 1.96 -6.29 -15.51
C LEU A 62 1.38 -5.57 -16.73
N PHE A 63 0.35 -6.13 -17.35
CA PHE A 63 -0.25 -5.61 -18.59
C PHE A 63 -1.35 -4.57 -18.36
N GLN A 64 -1.51 -4.07 -17.13
CA GLN A 64 -2.47 -3.02 -16.82
C GLN A 64 -2.01 -1.67 -17.37
N TRP A 65 -2.92 -0.95 -18.04
CA TRP A 65 -2.70 0.39 -18.56
C TRP A 65 -3.75 1.35 -18.01
N LYS A 66 -3.31 2.51 -17.51
CA LYS A 66 -4.10 3.61 -16.90
C LYS A 66 -4.85 3.29 -15.61
N ASN A 67 -5.47 2.12 -15.49
CA ASN A 67 -6.22 1.69 -14.31
C ASN A 67 -5.52 0.50 -13.67
N PHE A 68 -4.75 0.76 -12.63
CA PHE A 68 -4.00 -0.26 -11.92
C PHE A 68 -4.85 -0.82 -10.79
N ARG A 69 -4.87 -2.15 -10.67
CA ARG A 69 -5.58 -2.87 -9.60
C ARG A 69 -4.63 -3.88 -8.96
N PHE A 70 -4.65 -3.90 -7.64
CA PHE A 70 -3.84 -4.77 -6.80
C PHE A 70 -4.81 -5.47 -5.83
N ASN A 71 -4.99 -6.77 -6.03
CA ASN A 71 -5.91 -7.56 -5.21
C ASN A 71 -5.18 -8.00 -3.94
N VAL A 72 -5.82 -7.79 -2.79
CA VAL A 72 -5.28 -8.16 -1.48
C VAL A 72 -5.98 -9.44 -1.01
N MET A 73 -5.21 -10.50 -0.82
CA MET A 73 -5.68 -11.79 -0.38
C MET A 73 -5.23 -12.05 1.07
N LYS A 74 -6.11 -12.60 1.91
CA LYS A 74 -5.81 -13.08 3.27
C LYS A 74 -6.33 -14.51 3.40
N GLY A 75 -5.43 -15.48 3.59
CA GLY A 75 -5.82 -16.90 3.66
C GLY A 75 -6.63 -17.40 2.46
N GLY A 76 -6.36 -16.87 1.25
CA GLY A 76 -7.09 -17.23 0.03
C GLY A 76 -8.40 -16.45 -0.21
N VAL A 77 -8.81 -15.58 0.72
CA VAL A 77 -10.00 -14.72 0.58
C VAL A 77 -9.59 -13.34 0.07
N HIS A 78 -10.32 -12.80 -0.90
CA HIS A 78 -10.11 -11.45 -1.41
C HIS A 78 -10.73 -10.42 -0.44
N VAL A 79 -9.88 -9.72 0.33
CA VAL A 79 -10.32 -8.88 1.46
C VAL A 79 -10.24 -7.39 1.19
N ALA A 80 -9.42 -6.96 0.22
CA ALA A 80 -9.32 -5.57 -0.19
C ALA A 80 -8.79 -5.43 -1.63
N THR A 81 -9.01 -4.27 -2.23
CA THR A 81 -8.43 -3.91 -3.53
C THR A 81 -7.81 -2.52 -3.44
N ILE A 82 -6.54 -2.40 -3.81
CA ILE A 82 -5.87 -1.11 -4.00
C ILE A 82 -5.94 -0.76 -5.48
N MET A 83 -6.38 0.46 -5.78
CA MET A 83 -6.55 0.96 -7.15
C MET A 83 -5.79 2.27 -7.34
N LYS A 84 -5.16 2.43 -8.50
CA LYS A 84 -4.62 3.72 -8.96
C LYS A 84 -5.20 4.04 -10.33
N ARG A 85 -5.84 5.19 -10.46
CA ARG A 85 -6.23 5.74 -11.76
C ARG A 85 -5.22 6.80 -12.19
N TYR A 86 -4.48 6.48 -13.25
CA TYR A 86 -3.55 7.40 -13.89
C TYR A 86 -4.31 8.24 -14.92
N GLU A 87 -4.41 9.54 -14.69
CA GLU A 87 -5.15 10.45 -15.58
C GLU A 87 -4.33 10.99 -16.76
N GLY A 88 -3.02 10.74 -16.79
CA GLY A 88 -2.14 11.09 -17.91
C GLY A 88 -1.69 12.55 -17.97
N ALA A 89 -0.62 12.79 -18.73
CA ALA A 89 0.03 14.11 -18.89
C ALA A 89 -0.79 15.15 -19.69
N LEU A 90 -1.89 14.75 -20.34
CA LEU A 90 -2.71 15.67 -21.17
C LEU A 90 -3.56 16.64 -20.34
N LYS A 91 -3.62 16.45 -19.01
CA LYS A 91 -4.27 17.37 -18.05
C LYS A 91 -3.29 18.29 -17.30
N MET A 92 -2.02 18.37 -17.72
CA MET A 92 -1.04 19.27 -17.08
C MET A 92 -1.33 20.77 -17.21
N MET A 93 -2.47 21.17 -17.80
CA MET A 93 -2.89 22.57 -17.79
C MET A 93 -3.82 22.91 -16.62
N PHE A 94 -4.65 22.01 -16.08
CA PHE A 94 -5.55 22.35 -14.98
C PHE A 94 -5.90 21.12 -14.10
N THR A 95 -5.27 21.01 -12.93
CA THR A 95 -5.78 20.33 -11.72
C THR A 95 -6.25 18.87 -11.83
N GLN A 96 -5.35 17.88 -11.97
CA GLN A 96 -5.73 16.54 -11.52
C GLN A 96 -4.53 15.70 -11.03
N ALA A 97 -4.55 15.34 -9.75
CA ALA A 97 -3.62 14.39 -9.14
C ALA A 97 -4.07 12.96 -9.42
N ASP A 98 -3.13 12.02 -9.51
CA ASP A 98 -3.44 10.59 -9.52
C ASP A 98 -4.22 10.22 -8.25
N THR A 99 -5.32 9.46 -8.40
CA THR A 99 -6.15 9.05 -7.26
C THR A 99 -5.86 7.60 -6.90
N PHE A 100 -5.45 7.39 -5.65
CA PHE A 100 -5.40 6.07 -5.02
C PHE A 100 -6.68 5.81 -4.24
N THR A 101 -7.20 4.60 -4.36
CA THR A 101 -8.35 4.13 -3.59
C THR A 101 -8.03 2.79 -2.98
N ILE A 102 -8.39 2.61 -1.70
CA ILE A 102 -8.38 1.31 -1.03
C ILE A 102 -9.84 0.96 -0.74
N GLU A 103 -10.30 -0.14 -1.34
CA GLU A 103 -11.62 -0.69 -1.09
C GLU A 103 -11.46 -1.91 -0.16
N PHE A 104 -12.10 -1.88 1.01
CA PHE A 104 -12.11 -3.00 1.94
C PHE A 104 -13.39 -3.81 1.74
N HIS A 105 -13.25 -5.05 1.32
CA HIS A 105 -14.36 -5.99 1.09
C HIS A 105 -14.71 -6.76 2.37
N ASP A 106 -13.75 -6.87 3.29
CA ASP A 106 -13.93 -7.52 4.58
C ASP A 106 -13.96 -6.48 5.71
N SER A 107 -15.13 -6.36 6.36
CA SER A 107 -15.32 -5.43 7.47
C SER A 107 -14.61 -5.88 8.76
N SER A 108 -14.22 -7.16 8.87
CA SER A 108 -13.53 -7.72 10.02
C SER A 108 -12.05 -7.33 10.12
N LEU A 109 -11.51 -6.67 9.09
CA LEU A 109 -10.13 -6.19 9.10
C LEU A 109 -9.88 -5.22 10.25
N SER A 110 -8.86 -5.52 11.05
CA SER A 110 -8.47 -4.71 12.21
C SER A 110 -7.91 -3.35 11.80
N LEU A 111 -7.75 -2.45 12.76
CA LEU A 111 -7.14 -1.14 12.53
C LEU A 111 -5.70 -1.30 12.02
N GLU A 112 -4.93 -2.20 12.64
CA GLU A 112 -3.54 -2.49 12.29
C GLU A 112 -3.43 -3.05 10.87
N GLU A 113 -4.37 -3.92 10.48
CA GLU A 113 -4.42 -4.49 9.13
C GLU A 113 -4.71 -3.40 8.10
N ARG A 114 -5.73 -2.58 8.33
CA ARG A 114 -6.09 -1.45 7.43
C ARG A 114 -4.97 -0.42 7.35
N PHE A 115 -4.32 -0.11 8.48
CA PHE A 115 -3.22 0.84 8.53
C PHE A 115 -1.97 0.32 7.80
N THR A 116 -1.67 -0.96 7.94
CA THR A 116 -0.56 -1.60 7.20
C THR A 116 -0.87 -1.64 5.70
N LEU A 117 -2.13 -1.88 5.31
CA LEU A 117 -2.57 -1.81 3.91
C LEU A 117 -2.43 -0.40 3.33
N LEU A 118 -2.74 0.64 4.12
CA LEU A 118 -2.49 2.03 3.73
C LEU A 118 -1.00 2.28 3.47
N GLY A 119 -0.11 1.80 4.35
CA GLY A 119 1.34 1.87 4.12
C GLY A 119 1.75 1.14 2.85
N THR A 120 1.15 -0.03 2.59
CA THR A 120 1.40 -0.80 1.39
C THR A 120 1.01 -0.04 0.12
N THR A 121 -0.06 0.77 0.16
CA THR A 121 -0.43 1.65 -0.95
C THR A 121 0.68 2.65 -1.27
N TYR A 122 1.29 3.29 -0.27
CA TYR A 122 2.45 4.16 -0.47
C TYR A 122 3.67 3.42 -1.03
N LEU A 123 3.92 2.21 -0.55
CA LEU A 123 5.01 1.38 -1.09
C LEU A 123 4.79 1.05 -2.56
N ILE A 124 3.56 0.68 -2.95
CA ILE A 124 3.18 0.42 -4.33
C ILE A 124 3.37 1.68 -5.18
N ASP A 125 2.98 2.85 -4.67
CA ASP A 125 3.13 4.10 -5.43
C ASP A 125 4.60 4.38 -5.76
N PHE A 126 5.44 4.31 -4.74
CA PHE A 126 6.88 4.48 -4.87
C PHE A 126 7.49 3.45 -5.83
N ASP A 127 7.14 2.17 -5.66
CA ASP A 127 7.75 1.07 -6.43
C ASP A 127 7.31 1.01 -7.89
N CYS A 128 6.08 1.45 -8.20
CA CYS A 128 5.49 1.28 -9.52
C CYS A 128 5.42 2.57 -10.35
N PHE A 129 5.46 3.75 -9.72
CA PHE A 129 5.14 5.00 -10.42
C PHE A 129 6.13 6.15 -10.14
N GLU A 130 6.72 6.24 -8.95
CA GLU A 130 7.62 7.37 -8.61
C GLU A 130 9.10 7.13 -8.97
N GLN A 131 9.48 5.98 -9.54
CA GLN A 131 10.82 5.78 -10.08
C GLN A 131 11.00 6.54 -11.41
N ARG A 132 11.27 7.84 -11.32
CA ARG A 132 11.84 8.67 -12.38
C ARG A 132 12.94 9.56 -11.84
#